data_AF-A0A4U5WHR4-F1
#
_entry.id   AF-A0A4U5WHR4-F1
#
_cell.length_a   1.000
_cell.length_b   1.000
_cell.length_c   1.000
_cell.angle_alpha   90.00
_cell.angle_beta   90.00
_cell.angle_gamma   90.00
#
_symmetry.space_group_name_H-M   'P 1'
#
loop_
_entity.id
_entity.type
_entity.pdbx_description
1 polymer ?
#
loop_
_entity_poly.entity_id
_entity_poly.type
_entity_poly.pdbx_seq_one_letter_code
_entity_poly.pdbx_strand_id
1 'polypeptide(L)'
;MVVTQENVAVNGSKRLTPQEIADVLRERIRVGELRAGDRLPTQAELAEEFGVERGTVRQALRALQEDGLLTNVSKGSPPRIAEPSPVVEEPQPTMVALAPRLTEAFSAPHVRVDAVCLTAESLMLALSEPLRLIHAGSVRPERITVRILLPSRDIALAFPVAVDAADGDDPVHQRWLSMRNAQGQVLRHNLRTLRTHGVDIDVAFRALPFTPPVKLYLLNGEEALMAYYTVTRREEPTDAGTLDMYDVLGTESLLFSFERSAGPRDAAFVIQSQKWFDALWETITSDLTLS
;
A
#
# COMPACT_ATOMS: atom_id res chain seq x y z
N MET A 1 -14.34 -47.42 -60.49
CA MET A 1 -13.09 -46.75 -60.10
C MET A 1 -13.47 -45.36 -59.66
N VAL A 2 -13.47 -45.15 -58.34
CA VAL A 2 -13.83 -43.89 -57.68
C VAL A 2 -12.60 -42.99 -57.72
N VAL A 3 -12.75 -41.75 -58.20
CA VAL A 3 -11.79 -40.68 -57.93
C VAL A 3 -12.45 -39.76 -56.91
N THR A 4 -11.80 -39.67 -55.76
CA THR A 4 -12.08 -38.84 -54.59
C THR A 4 -11.70 -37.38 -54.82
N GLN A 5 -12.47 -36.46 -54.26
CA GLN A 5 -12.02 -35.16 -53.75
C GLN A 5 -13.00 -34.73 -52.64
N GLU A 6 -12.66 -35.00 -51.39
CA GLU A 6 -12.10 -34.04 -50.41
C GLU A 6 -13.10 -32.97 -49.97
N ASN A 7 -13.79 -33.26 -48.87
CA ASN A 7 -14.40 -32.25 -48.01
C ASN A 7 -13.46 -31.99 -46.83
N VAL A 8 -12.83 -30.81 -46.84
CA VAL A 8 -12.09 -30.26 -45.70
C VAL A 8 -13.10 -29.75 -44.67
N ALA A 9 -13.23 -30.47 -43.54
CA ALA A 9 -13.97 -29.98 -42.38
C ALA A 9 -13.03 -29.15 -41.49
N VAL A 10 -13.33 -27.86 -41.37
CA VAL A 10 -12.61 -26.89 -40.53
C VAL A 10 -13.23 -26.84 -39.13
N ASN A 11 -12.37 -27.09 -38.13
CA ASN A 11 -12.39 -26.74 -36.70
C ASN A 11 -13.66 -26.90 -35.83
N GLY A 12 -13.52 -27.74 -34.80
CA GLY A 12 -14.45 -27.92 -33.71
C GLY A 12 -14.54 -26.71 -32.76
N SER A 13 -15.77 -26.33 -32.44
CA SER A 13 -16.10 -25.28 -31.49
C SER A 13 -15.74 -25.72 -30.06
N LYS A 14 -14.69 -25.15 -29.48
CA LYS A 14 -14.33 -25.38 -28.07
C LYS A 14 -15.34 -24.63 -27.20
N ARG A 15 -16.22 -25.37 -26.52
CA ARG A 15 -17.17 -24.78 -25.55
C ARG A 15 -16.42 -24.12 -24.40
N LEU A 16 -16.79 -22.90 -24.06
CA LEU A 16 -16.21 -22.16 -22.94
C LEU A 16 -16.47 -22.90 -21.62
N THR A 17 -15.45 -22.96 -20.78
CA THR A 17 -15.55 -23.51 -19.43
C THR A 17 -16.20 -22.50 -18.48
N PRO A 18 -16.75 -22.96 -17.34
CA PRO A 18 -17.27 -22.05 -16.31
C PRO A 18 -16.24 -21.03 -15.84
N GLN A 19 -14.96 -21.43 -15.74
CA GLN A 19 -13.88 -20.55 -15.31
C GLN A 19 -13.62 -19.45 -16.34
N GLU A 20 -13.52 -19.79 -17.64
CA GLU A 20 -13.33 -18.81 -18.71
C GLU A 20 -14.49 -17.80 -18.78
N ILE A 21 -15.74 -18.25 -18.53
CA ILE A 21 -16.91 -17.35 -18.46
C ILE A 21 -16.81 -16.42 -17.23
N ALA A 22 -16.40 -16.96 -16.08
CA ALA A 22 -16.18 -16.15 -14.88
C ALA A 22 -15.08 -15.10 -15.13
N ASP A 23 -13.96 -15.48 -15.76
CA ASP A 23 -12.85 -14.59 -16.09
C ASP A 23 -13.31 -13.43 -16.99
N VAL A 24 -14.10 -13.71 -18.03
CA VAL A 24 -14.67 -12.67 -18.91
C VAL A 24 -15.57 -11.73 -18.11
N LEU A 25 -16.47 -12.26 -17.27
CA LEU A 25 -17.36 -11.42 -16.47
C LEU A 25 -16.60 -10.60 -15.42
N ARG A 26 -15.53 -11.15 -14.81
CA ARG A 26 -14.63 -10.38 -13.93
C ARG A 26 -14.00 -9.23 -14.67
N GLU A 27 -13.53 -9.46 -15.89
CA GLU A 27 -12.93 -8.42 -16.71
C GLU A 27 -13.93 -7.30 -17.00
N ARG A 28 -15.18 -7.62 -17.37
CA ARG A 28 -16.25 -6.62 -17.59
C ARG A 28 -16.56 -5.79 -16.35
N ILE A 29 -16.53 -6.40 -15.17
CA ILE A 29 -16.66 -5.67 -13.89
C ILE A 29 -15.44 -4.76 -13.68
N ARG A 30 -14.23 -5.29 -13.88
CA ARG A 30 -12.96 -4.58 -13.70
C ARG A 30 -12.82 -3.37 -14.61
N VAL A 31 -13.24 -3.47 -15.88
CA VAL A 31 -13.20 -2.36 -16.85
C VAL A 31 -14.42 -1.43 -16.75
N GLY A 32 -15.38 -1.72 -15.86
CA GLY A 32 -16.53 -0.87 -15.60
C GLY A 32 -17.67 -0.96 -16.63
N GLU A 33 -17.66 -1.99 -17.48
CA GLU A 33 -18.80 -2.32 -18.36
C GLU A 33 -20.00 -2.82 -17.55
N LEU A 34 -19.73 -3.51 -16.44
CA LEU A 34 -20.71 -3.89 -15.41
C LEU A 34 -20.37 -3.16 -14.12
N ARG A 35 -21.19 -2.19 -13.73
CA ARG A 35 -20.93 -1.32 -12.58
C ARG A 35 -21.53 -1.88 -11.30
N ALA A 36 -20.96 -1.48 -10.17
CA ALA A 36 -21.52 -1.75 -8.84
C ALA A 36 -23.02 -1.45 -8.78
N GLY A 37 -23.82 -2.42 -8.30
CA GLY A 37 -25.28 -2.31 -8.21
C GLY A 37 -26.04 -2.63 -9.50
N ASP A 38 -25.37 -2.76 -10.65
CA ASP A 38 -26.00 -3.12 -11.93
C ASP A 38 -26.63 -4.52 -11.83
N ARG A 39 -27.74 -4.70 -12.55
CA ARG A 39 -28.35 -6.02 -12.72
C ARG A 39 -27.56 -6.79 -13.77
N LEU A 40 -27.11 -7.98 -13.42
CA LEU A 40 -26.53 -8.91 -14.38
C LEU A 40 -27.62 -9.38 -15.36
N PRO A 41 -27.28 -9.64 -16.64
CA PRO A 41 -28.15 -10.41 -17.51
C PRO A 41 -28.53 -11.76 -16.88
N THR A 42 -29.70 -12.27 -17.23
CA THR A 42 -30.21 -13.54 -16.72
C THR A 42 -29.35 -14.72 -17.18
N GLN A 43 -29.41 -15.84 -16.46
CA GLN A 43 -28.70 -17.06 -16.86
C GLN A 43 -29.06 -17.55 -18.27
N ALA A 44 -30.27 -17.22 -18.75
CA ALA A 44 -30.69 -17.56 -20.11
C ALA A 44 -30.00 -16.68 -21.15
N GLU A 45 -29.95 -15.37 -20.92
CA GLU A 45 -29.28 -14.40 -21.79
C GLU A 45 -27.77 -14.66 -21.85
N LEU A 46 -27.13 -14.92 -20.71
CA LEU A 46 -25.70 -15.26 -20.67
C LEU A 46 -25.41 -16.61 -21.36
N ALA A 47 -26.29 -17.59 -21.22
CA ALA A 47 -26.12 -18.89 -21.89
C ALA A 47 -26.19 -18.76 -23.41
N GLU A 48 -27.10 -17.90 -23.90
CA GLU A 48 -27.19 -17.55 -25.32
C GLU A 48 -25.96 -16.78 -25.78
N GLU A 49 -25.53 -15.76 -25.01
CA GLU A 49 -24.36 -14.93 -25.32
C GLU A 49 -23.07 -15.77 -25.45
N PHE A 50 -22.81 -16.66 -24.48
CA PHE A 50 -21.61 -17.48 -24.46
C PHE A 50 -21.74 -18.78 -25.27
N GLY A 51 -22.92 -19.07 -25.82
CA GLY A 51 -23.17 -20.30 -26.59
C GLY A 51 -23.00 -21.58 -25.76
N VAL A 52 -23.35 -21.57 -24.47
CA VAL A 52 -23.18 -22.68 -23.53
C VAL A 52 -24.49 -23.08 -22.86
N GLU A 53 -24.50 -24.23 -22.18
CA GLU A 53 -25.64 -24.63 -21.36
C GLU A 53 -25.78 -23.75 -20.11
N ARG A 54 -27.02 -23.53 -19.67
CA ARG A 54 -27.33 -22.75 -18.46
C ARG A 54 -26.61 -23.26 -17.20
N GLY A 55 -26.32 -24.56 -17.15
CA GLY A 55 -25.56 -25.17 -16.05
C GLY A 55 -24.14 -24.64 -15.93
N THR A 56 -23.47 -24.38 -17.06
CA THR A 56 -22.12 -23.81 -17.15
C THR A 56 -22.10 -22.37 -16.65
N VAL A 57 -23.06 -21.56 -17.09
CA VAL A 57 -23.25 -20.19 -16.61
C VAL A 57 -23.53 -20.17 -15.11
N ARG A 58 -24.40 -21.06 -14.63
CA ARG A 58 -24.71 -21.15 -13.20
C ARG A 58 -23.47 -21.46 -12.35
N GLN A 59 -22.54 -22.30 -12.85
CA GLN A 59 -21.27 -22.56 -12.16
C GLN A 59 -20.35 -21.33 -12.18
N ALA A 60 -20.26 -20.63 -13.32
CA ALA A 60 -19.49 -19.38 -13.42
C ALA A 60 -20.01 -18.30 -12.47
N LEU A 61 -21.33 -18.09 -12.43
CA LEU A 61 -21.97 -17.13 -11.52
C LEU A 61 -21.80 -17.52 -10.05
N ARG A 62 -21.76 -18.81 -9.74
CA ARG A 62 -21.47 -19.28 -8.39
C ARG A 62 -20.04 -18.94 -7.97
N ALA A 63 -19.07 -19.12 -8.86
CA ALA A 63 -17.69 -18.71 -8.60
C ALA A 63 -17.59 -17.19 -8.34
N LEU A 64 -18.26 -16.37 -9.15
CA LEU A 64 -18.31 -14.92 -8.93
C LEU A 64 -19.02 -14.52 -7.62
N GLN A 65 -20.02 -15.29 -7.19
CA GLN A 65 -20.67 -15.09 -5.89
C GLN A 65 -19.75 -15.48 -4.73
N GLU A 66 -19.01 -16.58 -4.85
CA GLU A 66 -18.00 -17.02 -3.88
C GLU A 66 -16.84 -16.00 -3.80
N ASP A 67 -16.49 -15.36 -4.93
CA ASP A 67 -15.53 -14.25 -5.03
C ASP A 67 -16.09 -12.92 -4.46
N GLY A 68 -17.33 -12.88 -3.98
CA GLY A 68 -17.96 -11.67 -3.43
C GLY A 68 -18.35 -10.61 -4.47
N LEU A 69 -18.26 -10.91 -5.76
CA LEU A 69 -18.54 -9.98 -6.87
C LEU A 69 -20.02 -9.87 -7.22
N LEU A 70 -20.88 -10.75 -6.69
CA LEU A 70 -22.32 -10.75 -6.91
C LEU A 70 -23.11 -10.73 -5.59
N THR A 71 -24.20 -9.97 -5.56
CA THR A 71 -25.17 -9.90 -4.46
C THR A 71 -26.57 -10.35 -4.89
N ASN A 72 -27.43 -10.64 -3.92
CA ASN A 72 -28.86 -11.00 -4.14
C ASN A 72 -29.09 -12.25 -5.02
N VAL A 73 -28.41 -13.36 -4.74
CA VAL A 73 -28.63 -14.64 -5.44
C VAL A 73 -29.79 -15.46 -4.84
N SER A 74 -30.83 -14.78 -4.32
CA SER A 74 -32.04 -15.43 -3.80
C SER A 74 -33.04 -15.74 -4.92
N LYS A 75 -33.87 -16.78 -4.72
CA LYS A 75 -34.80 -17.28 -5.74
C LYS A 75 -35.77 -16.18 -6.18
N GLY A 76 -35.58 -15.66 -7.40
CA GLY A 76 -36.57 -14.82 -8.10
C GLY A 76 -36.07 -13.46 -8.60
N SER A 77 -34.84 -13.04 -8.27
CA SER A 77 -34.26 -11.79 -8.79
C SER A 77 -32.95 -12.05 -9.54
N PRO A 78 -32.65 -11.32 -10.64
CA PRO A 78 -31.35 -11.38 -11.28
C PRO A 78 -30.26 -10.97 -10.28
N PRO A 79 -29.11 -11.66 -10.23
CA PRO A 79 -27.99 -11.25 -9.39
C PRO A 79 -27.56 -9.84 -9.78
N ARG A 80 -27.08 -9.07 -8.80
CA ARG A 80 -26.51 -7.74 -9.03
C ARG A 80 -25.01 -7.80 -8.84
N ILE A 81 -24.28 -6.94 -9.55
CA ILE A 81 -22.88 -6.68 -9.22
C ILE A 81 -22.85 -6.20 -7.77
N ALA A 82 -22.04 -6.87 -6.96
CA ALA A 82 -21.83 -6.43 -5.60
C ALA A 82 -21.38 -4.97 -5.64
N GLU A 83 -22.03 -4.13 -4.84
CA GLU A 83 -21.31 -2.93 -4.41
C GLU A 83 -20.05 -3.45 -3.74
N PRO A 84 -18.85 -2.92 -4.08
CA PRO A 84 -17.66 -3.30 -3.36
C PRO A 84 -17.97 -3.05 -1.89
N SER A 85 -18.19 -4.15 -1.15
CA SER A 85 -18.12 -4.06 0.29
C SER A 85 -16.71 -3.55 0.50
N PRO A 86 -16.50 -2.39 1.14
CA PRO A 86 -15.16 -2.04 1.54
C PRO A 86 -14.75 -3.25 2.37
N VAL A 87 -13.82 -4.06 1.84
CA VAL A 87 -13.08 -4.94 2.69
C VAL A 87 -12.38 -3.94 3.58
N VAL A 88 -12.94 -3.72 4.76
CA VAL A 88 -12.24 -3.01 5.81
C VAL A 88 -11.11 -3.96 6.12
N GLU A 89 -10.02 -3.86 5.36
CA GLU A 89 -8.83 -4.66 5.59
C GLU A 89 -8.45 -4.36 7.04
N GLU A 90 -8.49 -5.41 7.86
CA GLU A 90 -8.06 -5.27 9.24
C GLU A 90 -6.64 -4.68 9.23
N PRO A 91 -6.33 -3.75 10.14
CA PRO A 91 -4.99 -3.18 10.23
C PRO A 91 -3.95 -4.29 10.35
N GLN A 92 -2.96 -4.30 9.47
CA GLN A 92 -1.86 -5.27 9.51
C GLN A 92 -0.59 -4.62 10.07
N PRO A 93 0.39 -5.41 10.54
CA PRO A 93 1.70 -4.89 10.91
C PRO A 93 2.31 -4.03 9.78
N THR A 94 2.93 -2.92 10.14
CA THR A 94 3.47 -1.93 9.18
C THR A 94 4.39 -2.57 8.13
N MET A 95 5.21 -3.54 8.54
CA MET A 95 6.11 -4.26 7.62
C MET A 95 5.39 -5.07 6.55
N VAL A 96 4.14 -5.46 6.79
CA VAL A 96 3.31 -6.21 5.83
C VAL A 96 2.50 -5.25 4.97
N ALA A 97 1.85 -4.27 5.61
CA ALA A 97 0.90 -3.38 4.94
C ALA A 97 1.54 -2.32 4.04
N LEU A 98 2.73 -1.81 4.38
CA LEU A 98 3.26 -0.61 3.72
C LEU A 98 3.79 -0.88 2.30
N ALA A 99 4.45 -2.02 2.08
CA ALA A 99 5.11 -2.32 0.80
C ALA A 99 4.15 -2.46 -0.39
N PRO A 100 2.99 -3.15 -0.28
CA PRO A 100 1.99 -3.20 -1.35
C PRO A 100 1.48 -1.81 -1.73
N ARG A 101 1.18 -0.96 -0.74
CA ARG A 101 0.66 0.40 -0.96
C ARG A 101 1.67 1.32 -1.62
N LEU A 102 2.94 1.22 -1.23
CA LEU A 102 4.02 1.93 -1.94
C LEU A 102 4.19 1.40 -3.37
N THR A 103 4.04 0.10 -3.59
CA THR A 103 4.14 -0.49 -4.94
C THR A 103 3.07 0.04 -5.87
N GLU A 104 1.84 0.13 -5.37
CA GLU A 104 0.73 0.77 -6.09
C GLU A 104 1.00 2.26 -6.34
N ALA A 105 1.37 3.01 -5.29
CA ALA A 105 1.63 4.44 -5.40
C ALA A 105 2.76 4.78 -6.41
N PHE A 106 3.79 3.94 -6.49
CA PHE A 106 4.92 4.12 -7.42
C PHE A 106 4.58 3.80 -8.88
N SER A 107 3.40 3.21 -9.14
CA SER A 107 2.90 2.98 -10.50
C SER A 107 2.37 4.25 -11.18
N ALA A 108 2.17 5.33 -10.42
CA ALA A 108 1.76 6.61 -10.96
C ALA A 108 2.93 7.33 -11.70
N PRO A 109 2.63 8.14 -12.74
CA PRO A 109 3.66 8.97 -13.39
C PRO A 109 4.30 9.98 -12.43
N HIS A 110 3.53 10.49 -11.48
CA HIS A 110 3.97 11.46 -10.48
C HIS A 110 3.75 10.90 -9.07
N VAL A 111 4.83 10.47 -8.44
CA VAL A 111 4.81 9.85 -7.11
C VAL A 111 5.11 10.92 -6.06
N ARG A 112 4.29 10.99 -5.02
CA ARG A 112 4.52 11.80 -3.82
C ARG A 112 4.37 10.95 -2.58
N VAL A 113 5.40 10.92 -1.76
CA VAL A 113 5.39 10.26 -0.44
C VAL A 113 5.76 11.28 0.62
N ASP A 114 4.83 11.56 1.52
CA ASP A 114 5.09 12.38 2.70
C ASP A 114 5.05 11.49 3.94
N ALA A 115 6.07 11.52 4.78
CA ALA A 115 6.20 10.61 5.92
C ALA A 115 6.56 11.34 7.21
N VAL A 116 5.87 11.01 8.31
CA VAL A 116 6.21 11.40 9.68
C VAL A 116 6.54 10.12 10.45
N CYS A 117 7.78 9.98 10.92
CA CYS A 117 8.21 8.74 11.58
C CYS A 117 9.26 9.03 12.66
N LEU A 118 9.41 8.13 13.63
CA LEU A 118 10.49 8.16 14.63
C LEU A 118 11.86 7.85 14.00
N THR A 119 11.88 6.94 13.04
CA THR A 119 13.03 6.54 12.21
C THR A 119 12.54 6.22 10.79
N ALA A 120 13.45 6.02 9.82
CA ALA A 120 13.08 5.75 8.43
C ALA A 120 12.99 4.23 8.10
N GLU A 121 13.11 3.36 9.11
CA GLU A 121 13.26 1.91 8.94
C GLU A 121 12.19 1.26 8.07
N SER A 122 10.92 1.39 8.45
CA SER A 122 9.82 0.72 7.74
C SER A 122 9.67 1.21 6.30
N LEU A 123 9.83 2.52 6.08
CA LEU A 123 9.78 3.12 4.74
C LEU A 123 10.95 2.64 3.87
N MET A 124 12.16 2.62 4.43
CA MET A 124 13.35 2.14 3.74
C MET A 124 13.18 0.69 3.27
N LEU A 125 12.67 -0.19 4.14
CA LEU A 125 12.45 -1.60 3.81
C LEU A 125 11.33 -1.77 2.78
N ALA A 126 10.19 -1.09 2.99
CA ALA A 126 9.01 -1.20 2.13
C ALA A 126 9.22 -0.67 0.71
N LEU A 127 10.18 0.24 0.49
CA LEU A 127 10.55 0.73 -0.84
C LEU A 127 11.34 -0.26 -1.69
N SER A 128 11.84 -1.36 -1.13
CA SER A 128 12.67 -2.31 -1.87
C SER A 128 11.98 -2.84 -3.14
N GLU A 129 10.69 -3.17 -3.06
CA GLU A 129 9.93 -3.72 -4.18
C GLU A 129 9.61 -2.66 -5.26
N PRO A 130 9.05 -1.48 -4.94
CA PRO A 130 8.90 -0.40 -5.92
C PRO A 130 10.18 -0.06 -6.67
N LEU A 131 11.31 0.03 -5.95
CA LEU A 131 12.60 0.32 -6.55
C LEU A 131 13.03 -0.82 -7.49
N ARG A 132 12.88 -2.09 -7.09
CA ARG A 132 13.18 -3.25 -7.94
C ARG A 132 12.39 -3.22 -9.25
N LEU A 133 11.10 -2.89 -9.19
CA LEU A 133 10.23 -2.80 -10.37
C LEU A 133 10.66 -1.68 -11.33
N ILE A 134 11.15 -0.56 -10.82
CA ILE A 134 11.71 0.53 -11.64
C ILE A 134 13.03 0.10 -12.28
N HIS A 135 13.92 -0.56 -11.53
CA HIS A 135 15.17 -1.09 -12.09
C HIS A 135 14.91 -2.14 -13.19
N ALA A 136 13.87 -2.95 -13.02
CA ALA A 136 13.42 -3.91 -14.04
C ALA A 136 12.72 -3.25 -15.24
N GLY A 137 12.38 -1.96 -15.15
CA GLY A 137 11.67 -1.21 -16.19
C GLY A 137 10.18 -1.56 -16.31
N SER A 138 9.64 -2.34 -15.36
CA SER A 138 8.21 -2.71 -15.28
C SER A 138 7.32 -1.52 -14.90
N VAL A 139 7.88 -0.61 -14.12
CA VAL A 139 7.22 0.64 -13.70
C VAL A 139 8.17 1.80 -14.02
N ARG A 140 7.64 2.92 -14.52
CA ARG A 140 8.44 4.05 -15.03
C ARG A 140 7.82 5.39 -14.63
N PRO A 141 7.93 5.80 -13.36
CA PRO A 141 7.46 7.11 -12.95
C PRO A 141 8.31 8.19 -13.63
N GLU A 142 7.69 9.32 -13.95
CA GLU A 142 8.37 10.50 -14.51
C GLU A 142 9.03 11.31 -13.39
N ARG A 143 8.34 11.43 -12.24
CA ARG A 143 8.80 12.17 -11.07
C ARG A 143 8.48 11.43 -9.78
N ILE A 144 9.41 11.44 -8.82
CA ILE A 144 9.22 10.99 -7.45
C ILE A 144 9.64 12.10 -6.49
N THR A 145 8.73 12.51 -5.62
CA THR A 145 8.97 13.46 -4.53
C THR A 145 8.77 12.75 -3.19
N VAL A 146 9.79 12.77 -2.33
CA VAL A 146 9.72 12.17 -0.99
C VAL A 146 10.11 13.19 0.07
N ARG A 147 9.18 13.50 0.99
CA ARG A 147 9.39 14.45 2.09
C ARG A 147 9.25 13.73 3.42
N ILE A 148 10.28 13.78 4.26
CA ILE A 148 10.33 12.98 5.48
C ILE A 148 10.58 13.89 6.68
N LEU A 149 9.70 13.79 7.67
CA LEU A 149 9.81 14.43 8.97
C LEU A 149 10.31 13.40 9.99
N LEU A 150 11.51 13.63 10.52
CA LEU A 150 12.13 12.83 11.57
C LEU A 150 12.42 13.70 12.79
N PRO A 151 12.40 13.17 14.03
CA PRO A 151 12.72 13.95 15.22
C PRO A 151 14.11 14.55 15.12
N SER A 152 14.24 15.80 15.59
CA SER A 152 15.53 16.48 15.70
C SER A 152 16.48 15.69 16.58
N ARG A 153 17.78 15.90 16.38
CA ARG A 153 18.80 15.31 17.28
C ARG A 153 18.88 16.00 18.65
N ASP A 154 18.37 17.23 18.73
CA ASP A 154 18.55 18.11 19.89
C ASP A 154 17.33 18.15 20.83
N ILE A 155 16.39 17.21 20.68
CA ILE A 155 15.21 17.13 21.54
C ILE A 155 15.38 16.05 22.59
N ALA A 156 14.80 16.27 23.78
CA ALA A 156 14.54 15.20 24.71
C ALA A 156 13.40 14.33 24.16
N LEU A 157 13.72 13.08 23.82
CA LEU A 157 12.71 12.16 23.32
C LEU A 157 11.78 11.72 24.45
N ALA A 158 10.49 11.56 24.14
CA ALA A 158 9.56 10.83 25.01
C ALA A 158 9.83 9.31 24.95
N PHE A 159 10.35 8.83 23.81
CA PHE A 159 10.84 7.48 23.55
C PHE A 159 11.68 7.46 22.26
N PRO A 160 12.64 6.54 22.11
CA PRO A 160 13.10 5.64 23.16
C PRO A 160 13.88 6.38 24.26
N VAL A 161 13.77 5.92 25.50
CA VAL A 161 14.49 6.45 26.67
C VAL A 161 14.95 5.32 27.59
N ALA A 162 16.07 5.48 28.29
CA ALA A 162 16.52 4.51 29.28
C ALA A 162 15.51 4.38 30.44
N VAL A 163 15.34 3.17 30.99
CA VAL A 163 14.49 2.96 32.18
C VAL A 163 15.13 3.60 33.41
N ASP A 164 16.44 3.44 33.57
CA ASP A 164 17.25 4.03 34.63
C ASP A 164 18.18 5.08 34.02
N ALA A 165 17.68 6.30 33.84
CA ALA A 165 18.49 7.41 33.34
C ALA A 165 19.49 7.85 34.42
N ALA A 166 20.77 7.51 34.24
CA ALA A 166 21.87 8.10 35.01
C ALA A 166 22.26 9.47 34.42
N ASP A 167 22.65 10.43 35.26
CA ASP A 167 23.15 11.73 34.80
C ASP A 167 24.39 11.54 33.91
N GLY A 168 24.31 12.02 32.66
CA GLY A 168 25.45 12.08 31.74
C GLY A 168 25.16 11.52 30.35
N ASP A 169 25.51 10.26 30.13
CA ASP A 169 25.49 9.61 28.81
C ASP A 169 24.14 8.93 28.57
N ASP A 170 23.50 9.22 27.44
CA ASP A 170 22.24 8.58 27.03
C ASP A 170 22.52 7.59 25.87
N PRO A 171 22.96 6.35 26.18
CA PRO A 171 23.26 5.36 25.17
C PRO A 171 22.04 5.00 24.31
N VAL A 172 20.82 5.15 24.84
CA VAL A 172 19.56 4.92 24.09
C VAL A 172 19.40 5.99 23.02
N HIS A 173 19.54 7.27 23.38
CA HIS A 173 19.46 8.38 22.42
C HIS A 173 20.57 8.31 21.37
N GLN A 174 21.82 8.01 21.78
CA GLN A 174 22.93 7.88 20.83
C GLN A 174 22.71 6.73 19.83
N ARG A 175 22.24 5.59 20.32
CA ARG A 175 21.88 4.44 19.47
C ARG A 175 20.75 4.81 18.49
N TRP A 176 19.66 5.38 18.99
CA TRP A 176 18.55 5.84 18.16
C TRP A 176 19.02 6.82 17.09
N LEU A 177 19.84 7.80 17.47
CA LEU A 177 20.36 8.83 16.58
C LEU A 177 21.20 8.23 15.45
N SER A 178 22.07 7.26 15.78
CA SER A 178 22.87 6.51 14.83
C SER A 178 21.99 5.74 13.83
N MET A 179 21.00 4.98 14.34
CA MET A 179 20.06 4.22 13.51
C MET A 179 19.24 5.13 12.59
N ARG A 180 18.64 6.19 13.14
CA ARG A 180 17.86 7.19 12.39
C ARG A 180 18.69 7.78 11.25
N ASN A 181 19.94 8.16 11.52
CA ASN A 181 20.83 8.73 10.52
C ASN A 181 21.19 7.73 9.42
N ALA A 182 21.61 6.52 9.80
CA ALA A 182 21.98 5.47 8.86
C ALA A 182 20.82 5.12 7.92
N GLN A 183 19.62 4.89 8.47
CA GLN A 183 18.43 4.56 7.67
C GLN A 183 18.04 5.70 6.72
N GLY A 184 18.09 6.96 7.18
CA GLY A 184 17.83 8.11 6.32
C GLY A 184 18.85 8.26 5.18
N GLN A 185 20.14 8.00 5.45
CA GLN A 185 21.19 8.03 4.43
C GLN A 185 20.97 6.95 3.36
N VAL A 186 20.70 5.71 3.77
CA VAL A 186 20.44 4.58 2.87
C VAL A 186 19.21 4.86 2.01
N LEU A 187 18.11 5.29 2.63
CA LEU A 187 16.88 5.63 1.92
C LEU A 187 17.12 6.71 0.85
N ARG A 188 17.79 7.80 1.21
CA ARG A 188 18.12 8.89 0.28
C ARG A 188 19.00 8.41 -0.87
N HIS A 189 19.97 7.53 -0.58
CA HIS A 189 20.83 6.95 -1.60
C HIS A 189 20.01 6.13 -2.59
N ASN A 190 19.22 5.17 -2.10
CA ASN A 190 18.41 4.25 -2.92
C ASN A 190 17.39 4.97 -3.81
N LEU A 191 16.79 6.07 -3.36
CA LEU A 191 15.90 6.87 -4.19
C LEU A 191 16.66 7.65 -5.27
N ARG A 192 17.82 8.24 -4.92
CA ARG A 192 18.61 9.05 -5.86
C ARG A 192 19.26 8.22 -6.96
N THR A 193 19.54 6.93 -6.73
CA THR A 193 20.06 6.06 -7.80
C THR A 193 19.08 5.94 -8.96
N LEU A 194 17.76 6.08 -8.74
CA LEU A 194 16.75 6.03 -9.80
C LEU A 194 16.90 7.13 -10.87
N ARG A 195 17.68 8.19 -10.62
CA ARG A 195 18.01 9.20 -11.65
C ARG A 195 18.69 8.56 -12.86
N THR A 196 19.41 7.45 -12.70
CA THR A 196 20.02 6.71 -13.82
C THR A 196 18.97 6.09 -14.75
N HIS A 197 17.72 5.99 -14.29
CA HIS A 197 16.57 5.50 -15.07
C HIS A 197 15.74 6.65 -15.67
N GLY A 198 16.24 7.89 -15.65
CA GLY A 198 15.58 9.06 -16.24
C GLY A 198 14.43 9.63 -15.40
N VAL A 199 14.31 9.20 -14.14
CA VAL A 199 13.28 9.69 -13.21
C VAL A 199 13.74 11.00 -12.56
N ASP A 200 12.88 12.02 -12.52
CA ASP A 200 13.09 13.23 -11.73
C ASP A 200 12.87 12.93 -10.24
N ILE A 201 13.93 13.05 -9.43
CA ILE A 201 13.92 12.65 -8.01
C ILE A 201 14.16 13.87 -7.11
N ASP A 202 13.19 14.17 -6.25
CA ASP A 202 13.35 15.07 -5.11
C ASP A 202 13.15 14.31 -3.80
N VAL A 203 14.13 14.43 -2.89
CA VAL A 203 14.09 13.78 -1.58
C VAL A 203 14.64 14.73 -0.53
N ALA A 204 13.79 15.09 0.42
CA ALA A 204 14.09 16.05 1.47
C ALA A 204 13.73 15.52 2.85
N PHE A 205 14.51 15.92 3.85
CA PHE A 205 14.30 15.58 5.25
C PHE A 205 14.24 16.86 6.08
N ARG A 206 13.29 16.97 7.00
CA ARG A 206 13.23 18.06 7.98
C ARG A 206 13.11 17.52 9.40
N ALA A 207 13.65 18.29 10.34
CA ALA A 207 13.74 17.96 11.75
C ALA A 207 12.47 18.39 12.50
N LEU A 208 11.77 17.43 13.12
CA LEU A 208 10.63 17.67 14.00
C LEU A 208 11.10 18.08 15.40
N PRO A 209 10.49 19.11 16.00
CA PRO A 209 10.85 19.57 17.34
C PRO A 209 10.17 18.75 18.47
N PHE A 210 9.61 17.58 18.16
CA PHE A 210 8.95 16.71 19.14
C PHE A 210 9.04 15.23 18.73
N THR A 211 8.82 14.32 19.68
CA THR A 211 8.67 12.88 19.44
C THR A 211 7.28 12.60 18.84
N PRO A 212 7.17 12.12 17.59
CA PRO A 212 5.88 11.87 16.97
C PRO A 212 5.17 10.69 17.68
N PRO A 213 3.92 10.85 18.13
CA PRO A 213 3.19 9.79 18.84
C PRO A 213 2.65 8.70 17.89
N VAL A 214 2.64 8.99 16.59
CA VAL A 214 2.20 8.09 15.52
C VAL A 214 3.21 8.15 14.39
N LYS A 215 3.22 7.12 13.55
CA LYS A 215 3.75 7.25 12.19
C LYS A 215 2.61 7.56 11.23
N LEU A 216 2.91 8.33 10.20
CA LEU A 216 1.99 8.68 9.13
C LEU A 216 2.72 8.59 7.79
N TYR A 217 2.11 7.94 6.81
CA TYR A 217 2.53 7.98 5.41
C TYR A 217 1.36 8.52 4.57
N LEU A 218 1.62 9.49 3.71
CA LEU A 218 0.66 10.03 2.76
C LEU A 218 1.15 9.72 1.36
N LEU A 219 0.33 9.02 0.58
CA LEU A 219 0.70 8.51 -0.73
C LEU A 219 -0.14 9.22 -1.79
N ASN A 220 0.52 9.95 -2.69
CA ASN A 220 -0.03 10.62 -3.86
C ASN A 220 -1.22 11.58 -3.59
N GLY A 221 -1.48 11.94 -2.34
CA GLY A 221 -2.67 12.70 -1.94
C GLY A 221 -3.98 11.89 -1.97
N GLU A 222 -3.89 10.57 -2.18
CA GLU A 222 -5.02 9.67 -2.32
C GLU A 222 -5.21 8.74 -1.12
N GLU A 223 -4.13 8.44 -0.40
CA GLU A 223 -4.18 7.54 0.75
C GLU A 223 -3.35 8.06 1.93
N ALA A 224 -3.88 7.86 3.14
CA ALA A 224 -3.18 8.08 4.40
C ALA A 224 -3.10 6.77 5.19
N LEU A 225 -1.87 6.41 5.58
CA LEU A 225 -1.56 5.23 6.38
C LEU A 225 -1.03 5.68 7.73
N MET A 226 -1.72 5.32 8.83
CA MET A 226 -1.36 5.77 10.18
C MET A 226 -1.18 4.58 11.11
N ALA A 227 -0.17 4.63 12.00
CA ALA A 227 -0.05 3.65 13.08
C ALA A 227 0.40 4.32 14.39
N TYR A 228 -0.11 3.81 15.51
CA TYR A 228 0.29 4.27 16.84
C TYR A 228 1.61 3.65 17.26
N TYR A 229 2.45 4.44 17.94
CA TYR A 229 3.62 3.90 18.63
C TYR A 229 3.21 3.43 20.02
N THR A 230 3.18 2.10 20.22
CA THR A 230 2.95 1.50 21.54
C THR A 230 4.27 1.36 22.28
N VAL A 231 4.43 2.13 23.36
CA VAL A 231 5.63 2.10 24.20
C VAL A 231 5.63 0.86 25.08
N THR A 232 6.72 0.12 25.08
CA THR A 232 6.94 -1.06 25.92
C THR A 232 8.34 -1.01 26.53
N ARG A 233 8.52 -1.67 27.69
CA ARG A 233 9.86 -1.90 28.24
C ARG A 233 10.53 -3.00 27.43
N ARG A 234 11.76 -2.75 26.98
CA ARG A 234 12.55 -3.65 26.15
C ARG A 234 13.97 -3.73 26.67
N GLU A 235 14.47 -4.95 26.75
CA GLU A 235 15.87 -5.23 27.01
C GLU A 235 16.52 -5.68 25.71
N GLU A 236 17.61 -5.01 25.31
CA GLU A 236 18.35 -5.35 24.11
C GLU A 236 19.82 -5.63 24.43
N PRO A 237 20.36 -6.79 24.04
CA PRO A 237 21.78 -7.07 24.18
C PRO A 237 22.58 -6.20 23.19
N THR A 238 23.61 -5.52 23.70
CA THR A 238 24.57 -4.73 22.93
C THR A 238 25.99 -5.21 23.23
N ASP A 239 26.97 -4.77 22.43
CA ASP A 239 28.39 -5.05 22.67
C ASP A 239 28.88 -4.53 24.04
N ALA A 240 28.20 -3.52 24.60
CA ALA A 240 28.52 -2.90 25.89
C ALA A 240 27.69 -3.45 27.08
N GLY A 241 26.83 -4.45 26.85
CA GLY A 241 25.92 -5.01 27.86
C GLY A 241 24.44 -4.92 27.44
N THR A 242 23.52 -5.15 28.37
CA THR A 242 22.08 -5.05 28.09
C THR A 242 21.60 -3.62 28.25
N LEU A 243 20.93 -3.09 27.23
CA LEU A 243 20.29 -1.78 27.25
C LEU A 243 18.79 -1.96 27.58
N ASP A 244 18.37 -1.46 28.74
CA ASP A 244 16.98 -1.49 29.19
C ASP A 244 16.31 -0.13 28.97
N MET A 245 15.23 -0.11 28.19
CA MET A 245 14.62 1.11 27.67
C MET A 245 13.11 1.00 27.55
N TYR A 246 12.44 2.15 27.63
CA TYR A 246 11.09 2.31 27.09
C TYR A 246 11.23 2.66 25.60
N ASP A 247 10.80 1.76 24.73
CA ASP A 247 10.97 1.87 23.27
C ASP A 247 9.69 1.40 22.54
N VAL A 248 9.65 1.59 21.23
CA VAL A 248 8.50 1.32 20.36
C VAL A 248 8.90 0.41 19.21
N LEU A 249 8.15 -0.68 19.02
CA LEU A 249 8.33 -1.54 17.85
C LEU A 249 7.59 -0.95 16.65
N GLY A 250 8.30 -0.11 15.88
CA GLY A 250 7.78 0.50 14.67
C GLY A 250 7.33 -0.54 13.63
N THR A 251 8.11 -1.57 13.37
CA THR A 251 7.80 -2.56 12.32
C THR A 251 6.49 -3.35 12.56
N GLU A 252 6.14 -3.57 13.83
CA GLU A 252 4.97 -4.35 14.25
C GLU A 252 3.71 -3.52 14.48
N SER A 253 3.81 -2.18 14.48
CA SER A 253 2.63 -1.34 14.72
C SER A 253 1.57 -1.56 13.65
N LEU A 254 0.31 -1.69 14.07
CA LEU A 254 -0.81 -1.90 13.15
C LEU A 254 -1.08 -0.65 12.31
N LEU A 255 -1.04 -0.81 10.99
CA LEU A 255 -1.18 0.26 10.01
C LEU A 255 -2.64 0.35 9.55
N PHE A 256 -3.27 1.47 9.87
CA PHE A 256 -4.65 1.79 9.50
C PHE A 256 -4.64 2.51 8.15
N SER A 257 -5.53 2.09 7.25
CA SER A 257 -5.69 2.68 5.93
C SER A 257 -6.88 3.63 5.88
N PHE A 258 -6.67 4.77 5.23
CA PHE A 258 -7.73 5.72 4.89
C PHE A 258 -7.55 6.14 3.44
N GLU A 259 -8.48 5.74 2.59
CA GLU A 259 -8.46 6.04 1.17
C GLU A 259 -9.47 7.14 0.85
N ARG A 260 -9.06 8.07 -0.01
CA ARG A 260 -9.92 9.17 -0.45
C ARG A 260 -11.16 8.67 -1.21
N SER A 261 -11.03 7.55 -1.90
CA SER A 261 -12.09 6.87 -2.65
C SER A 261 -13.11 6.14 -1.75
N ALA A 262 -12.73 5.76 -0.51
CA ALA A 262 -13.54 4.92 0.35
C ALA A 262 -14.78 5.64 0.93
N GLY A 263 -14.75 6.96 1.00
CA GLY A 263 -15.90 7.77 1.43
C GLY A 263 -15.53 9.13 2.01
N PRO A 264 -16.53 9.96 2.36
CA PRO A 264 -16.31 11.36 2.75
C PRO A 264 -15.49 11.50 4.04
N ARG A 265 -15.60 10.55 4.98
CA ARG A 265 -14.84 10.55 6.23
C ARG A 265 -13.35 10.32 5.97
N ASP A 266 -13.01 9.30 5.20
CA ASP A 266 -11.62 8.93 4.91
C ASP A 266 -10.98 9.97 3.99
N ALA A 267 -11.71 10.47 2.99
CA ALA A 267 -11.30 11.63 2.21
C ALA A 267 -10.98 12.85 3.08
N ALA A 268 -11.81 13.16 4.08
CA ALA A 268 -11.52 14.23 5.02
C ALA A 268 -10.26 13.93 5.85
N PHE A 269 -10.06 12.69 6.30
CA PHE A 269 -8.86 12.30 7.02
C PHE A 269 -7.58 12.47 6.19
N VAL A 270 -7.57 12.03 4.93
CA VAL A 270 -6.45 12.22 3.99
C VAL A 270 -6.15 13.70 3.80
N ILE A 271 -7.17 14.51 3.50
CA ILE A 271 -7.00 15.95 3.27
C ILE A 271 -6.47 16.68 4.52
N GLN A 272 -7.01 16.38 5.70
CA GLN A 272 -6.56 17.03 6.93
C GLN A 272 -5.16 16.57 7.34
N SER A 273 -4.83 15.30 7.12
CA SER A 273 -3.48 14.77 7.39
C SER A 273 -2.43 15.42 6.48
N GLN A 274 -2.76 15.64 5.20
CA GLN A 274 -1.90 16.38 4.27
C GLN A 274 -1.70 17.84 4.71
N LYS A 275 -2.78 18.54 5.09
CA LYS A 275 -2.70 19.91 5.60
C LYS A 275 -1.85 19.99 6.86
N TRP A 276 -2.00 19.04 7.77
CA TRP A 276 -1.21 18.96 8.99
C TRP A 276 0.27 18.71 8.68
N PHE A 277 0.58 17.78 7.78
CA PHE A 277 1.95 17.54 7.32
C PHE A 277 2.56 18.82 6.72
N ASP A 278 1.85 19.47 5.79
CA ASP A 278 2.34 20.68 5.12
C ASP A 278 2.56 21.82 6.12
N ALA A 279 1.66 21.99 7.09
CA ALA A 279 1.85 22.98 8.16
C ALA A 279 3.13 22.69 8.98
N LEU A 280 3.38 21.45 9.39
CA LEU A 280 4.61 21.09 10.09
C LEU A 280 5.85 21.33 9.21
N TRP A 281 5.77 20.88 7.96
CA TRP A 281 6.83 21.04 6.98
C TRP A 281 7.17 22.51 6.79
N GLU A 282 6.21 23.41 6.67
CA GLU A 282 6.47 24.81 6.33
C GLU A 282 6.80 25.70 7.53
N THR A 283 6.42 25.32 8.76
CA THR A 283 6.48 26.23 9.92
C THR A 283 7.54 25.86 10.96
N ILE A 284 7.34 24.77 11.70
CA ILE A 284 8.08 24.48 12.94
C ILE A 284 9.22 23.48 12.77
N THR A 285 9.45 23.00 11.54
CA THR A 285 10.54 22.07 11.25
C THR A 285 11.76 22.80 10.70
N SER A 286 12.96 22.28 10.93
CA SER A 286 14.22 22.83 10.40
C SER A 286 14.91 21.83 9.47
N ASP A 287 16.02 22.21 8.85
CA ASP A 287 16.79 21.28 8.02
C ASP A 287 17.34 20.11 8.85
N LEU A 288 17.12 18.88 8.40
CA LEU A 288 17.62 17.70 9.10
C LEU A 288 19.02 17.33 8.63
N THR A 289 19.96 17.29 9.58
CA THR A 289 21.31 16.77 9.33
C THR A 289 21.35 15.25 9.56
N LEU A 290 21.63 14.50 8.49
CA LEU A 290 21.85 13.04 8.52
C LEU A 290 23.35 12.72 8.57
N SER A 291 24.08 13.28 9.54
CA SER A 291 25.50 12.97 9.79
C SER A 291 25.72 12.77 11.27
#